data_AF-A0AAW1SQ07-F1
#
_entry.id   AF-A0AAW1SQ07-F1
#
_cell.length_a   1.000
_cell.length_b   1.000
_cell.length_c   1.000
_cell.angle_alpha   90.00
_cell.angle_beta   90.00
_cell.angle_gamma   90.00
#
_symmetry.space_group_name_H-M   'P 1'
#
loop_
_entity.id
_entity.type
_entity.pdbx_description
1 polymer ?
#
loop_
_entity_poly.entity_id
_entity_poly.type
_entity_poly.pdbx_seq_one_letter_code
_entity_poly.pdbx_strand_id
1 'polypeptide(L)'
;MVPARKTSLHPLFCSAQRAQLKEASPDASHLDITKGLATLWKAMSAEERQPYIKQHEEEEVALKAQKQSADHRAADATPVETSKDDSDHSTADKSSMLKPKAAMPTSTVKVNTRQQHSLPTEEDDEQLRMDVDWSANPAELVLAQTDHPTGAKLLVKRKGCSLEDYGLCDMATAKRQRLQGSDGTEASPVSLEMLEEWEAFQKSCKMAVFNGTEDGELDLDDLSENSPLKACAFLGKLREVHYPLNKITKRKHEQPDAMMRVPTLGLSFAVQRMLHSQTVEKDAVISDLKEKLLHMRGEMDVLQMTIDVAQANSAKAQLVTPEPEE
;
A
#
# COMPACT_ATOMS: atom_id res chain seq x y z
N MET A 1 21.90 -3.73 -10.58
CA MET A 1 22.48 -5.04 -10.19
C MET A 1 21.59 -5.61 -9.09
N VAL A 2 20.82 -6.68 -9.38
CA VAL A 2 19.84 -7.23 -8.43
C VAL A 2 20.60 -8.08 -7.40
N PRO A 3 20.45 -7.86 -6.08
CA PRO A 3 21.18 -8.63 -5.09
C PRO A 3 20.72 -10.10 -5.13
N ALA A 4 21.69 -11.01 -5.30
CA ALA A 4 21.43 -12.44 -5.23
C ALA A 4 20.79 -12.79 -3.87
N ARG A 5 19.60 -13.43 -3.93
CA ARG A 5 18.88 -13.88 -2.75
C ARG A 5 19.74 -14.91 -2.02
N LYS A 6 19.76 -14.88 -0.69
CA LYS A 6 20.39 -15.90 0.14
C LYS A 6 19.85 -17.27 -0.30
N THR A 7 20.67 -18.07 -0.94
CA THR A 7 20.35 -19.47 -1.21
C THR A 7 20.23 -20.14 0.15
N SER A 8 19.06 -20.74 0.45
CA SER A 8 18.98 -21.61 1.63
C SER A 8 19.83 -22.86 1.39
N LEU A 9 20.01 -23.72 2.38
CA LEU A 9 20.70 -25.01 2.21
C LEU A 9 20.05 -25.93 1.13
N HIS A 10 18.80 -25.64 0.76
CA HIS A 10 17.92 -26.49 -0.04
C HIS A 10 18.14 -26.49 -1.57
N PRO A 11 18.56 -25.42 -2.27
CA PRO A 11 18.66 -25.37 -3.73
C PRO A 11 19.83 -26.17 -4.31
N LEU A 12 20.98 -26.26 -3.63
CA LEU A 12 22.14 -27.05 -4.11
C LEU A 12 21.85 -28.55 -4.10
N PHE A 13 21.28 -29.05 -3.00
CA PHE A 13 20.79 -30.41 -2.93
C PHE A 13 19.68 -30.67 -3.96
N CYS A 14 18.71 -29.76 -4.06
CA CYS A 14 17.61 -29.91 -5.01
C CYS A 14 18.09 -29.86 -6.46
N SER A 15 19.11 -29.07 -6.83
CA SER A 15 19.57 -29.01 -8.22
C SER A 15 20.25 -30.31 -8.64
N ALA A 16 21.13 -30.86 -7.79
CA ALA A 16 21.82 -32.12 -8.03
C ALA A 16 20.85 -33.31 -8.09
N GLN A 17 19.92 -33.39 -7.13
CA GLN A 17 19.00 -34.53 -7.03
C GLN A 17 17.81 -34.42 -7.98
N ARG A 18 17.35 -33.22 -8.34
CA ARG A 18 16.25 -33.06 -9.31
C ARG A 18 16.63 -33.62 -10.69
N ALA A 19 17.90 -33.52 -11.09
CA ALA A 19 18.37 -34.15 -12.32
C ALA A 19 18.22 -35.67 -12.26
N GLN A 20 18.64 -36.29 -11.15
CA GLN A 20 18.55 -37.73 -10.94
C GLN A 20 17.09 -38.22 -10.86
N LEU A 21 16.21 -37.51 -10.15
CA LEU A 21 14.78 -37.87 -10.07
C LEU A 21 14.05 -37.67 -11.40
N LYS A 22 14.45 -36.69 -12.22
CA LYS A 22 13.86 -36.46 -13.53
C LYS A 22 14.30 -37.52 -14.55
N GLU A 23 15.52 -38.02 -14.41
CA GLU A 23 16.01 -39.14 -15.23
C GLU A 23 15.35 -40.48 -14.83
N ALA A 24 15.15 -40.71 -13.52
CA ALA A 24 14.46 -41.89 -13.02
C ALA A 24 12.95 -41.89 -13.33
N SER A 25 12.33 -40.71 -13.41
CA SER A 25 10.90 -40.54 -13.63
C SER A 25 10.60 -39.36 -14.57
N PRO A 26 10.79 -39.53 -15.90
CA PRO A 26 10.63 -38.44 -16.87
C PRO A 26 9.18 -37.93 -16.98
N ASP A 27 8.19 -38.76 -16.65
CA ASP A 27 6.77 -38.41 -16.68
C ASP A 27 6.24 -37.83 -15.35
N ALA A 28 7.08 -37.76 -14.31
CA ALA A 28 6.66 -37.23 -13.01
C ALA A 28 6.44 -35.72 -13.07
N SER A 29 5.31 -35.26 -12.48
CA SER A 29 5.04 -33.83 -12.34
C SER A 29 6.10 -33.17 -11.46
N HIS A 30 6.40 -31.89 -11.74
CA HIS A 30 7.33 -31.08 -10.95
C HIS A 30 7.00 -31.08 -9.44
N LEU A 31 5.70 -31.14 -9.11
CA LEU A 31 5.22 -31.22 -7.73
C LEU A 31 5.62 -32.53 -7.05
N ASP A 32 5.58 -33.65 -7.76
CA ASP A 32 5.91 -34.97 -7.23
C ASP A 32 7.41 -35.13 -7.05
N ILE A 33 8.21 -34.61 -7.98
CA ILE A 33 9.66 -34.53 -7.85
C ILE A 33 10.05 -33.69 -6.63
N THR A 34 9.38 -32.55 -6.41
CA THR A 34 9.65 -31.69 -5.25
C THR A 34 9.29 -32.36 -3.92
N LYS A 35 8.17 -33.11 -3.87
CA LYS A 35 7.82 -33.91 -2.69
C LYS A 35 8.84 -35.02 -2.43
N GLY A 36 9.28 -35.72 -3.48
CA GLY A 36 10.31 -36.76 -3.40
C GLY A 36 11.65 -36.24 -2.84
N LEU A 37 12.06 -35.05 -3.29
CA LEU A 37 13.25 -34.37 -2.78
C LEU A 37 13.14 -34.02 -1.29
N ALA A 38 11.98 -33.52 -0.85
CA ALA A 38 11.75 -33.19 0.55
C ALA A 38 11.76 -34.44 1.45
N THR A 39 11.26 -35.58 0.97
CA THR A 39 11.32 -36.85 1.69
C THR A 39 12.73 -37.42 1.75
N LEU A 40 13.49 -37.35 0.64
CA LEU A 40 14.89 -37.77 0.59
C LEU A 40 15.75 -36.95 1.56
N TRP A 41 15.58 -35.63 1.55
CA TRP A 41 16.30 -34.74 2.46
C TRP A 41 16.05 -35.09 3.93
N LYS A 42 14.79 -35.38 4.30
CA LYS A 42 14.43 -35.78 5.67
C LYS A 42 14.99 -37.15 6.05
N ALA A 43 15.13 -38.06 5.09
CA ALA A 43 15.63 -39.41 5.30
C ALA A 43 17.17 -39.47 5.40
N MET A 44 17.89 -38.52 4.80
CA MET A 44 19.36 -38.46 4.87
C MET A 44 19.84 -38.25 6.31
N SER A 45 20.94 -38.90 6.67
CA SER A 45 21.58 -38.73 7.98
C SER A 45 22.30 -37.37 8.10
N ALA A 46 22.63 -36.96 9.32
CA ALA A 46 23.39 -35.72 9.55
C ALA A 46 24.76 -35.73 8.87
N GLU A 47 25.37 -36.90 8.72
CA GLU A 47 26.66 -37.10 8.05
C GLU A 47 26.57 -36.90 6.53
N GLU A 48 25.49 -37.39 5.92
CA GLU A 48 25.24 -37.24 4.47
C GLU A 48 24.83 -35.81 4.10
N ARG A 49 24.23 -35.07 5.04
CA ARG A 49 23.90 -33.65 4.86
C ARG A 49 25.12 -32.74 5.07
N GLN A 50 26.14 -33.19 5.79
CA GLN A 50 27.33 -32.40 6.12
C GLN A 50 28.06 -31.78 4.90
N PRO A 51 28.29 -32.48 3.78
CA PRO A 51 28.95 -31.85 2.62
C PRO A 51 28.14 -30.70 2.03
N TYR A 52 26.81 -30.79 2.03
CA TYR A 52 25.93 -29.73 1.53
C TYR A 52 25.91 -28.53 2.48
N ILE A 53 26.03 -28.76 3.80
CA ILE A 53 26.14 -27.70 4.81
C ILE A 53 27.46 -26.94 4.63
N LYS A 54 28.58 -27.64 4.44
CA LYS A 54 29.88 -27.00 4.19
C LYS A 54 29.89 -26.18 2.90
N GLN A 55 29.33 -26.70 1.81
CA GLN A 55 29.21 -25.96 0.55
C GLN A 55 28.35 -24.69 0.70
N HIS A 56 27.28 -24.78 1.48
CA HIS A 56 26.41 -23.63 1.77
C HIS A 56 27.14 -22.56 2.60
N GLU A 57 27.91 -22.97 3.62
CA GLU A 57 28.72 -22.07 4.43
C GLU A 57 29.81 -21.37 3.59
N GLU A 58 30.47 -22.10 2.69
CA GLU A 58 31.47 -21.55 1.76
C GLU A 58 30.85 -20.51 0.80
N GLU A 59 29.66 -20.79 0.25
CA GLU A 59 28.93 -19.84 -0.60
C GLU A 59 28.47 -18.60 0.17
N GLU A 60 28.02 -18.74 1.42
CA GLU A 60 27.64 -17.58 2.26
C GLU A 60 28.84 -16.68 2.55
N VAL A 61 30.00 -17.27 2.83
CA VAL A 61 31.25 -16.51 3.05
C VAL A 61 31.66 -15.77 1.78
N ALA A 62 31.62 -16.42 0.61
CA ALA A 62 31.94 -15.81 -0.67
C ALA A 62 30.99 -14.66 -1.03
N LEU A 63 29.68 -14.85 -0.81
CA LEU A 63 28.65 -13.84 -1.10
C LEU A 63 28.74 -12.64 -0.15
N LYS A 64 29.13 -12.88 1.11
CA LYS A 64 29.40 -11.81 2.08
C LYS A 64 30.64 -11.00 1.71
N ALA A 65 31.72 -11.66 1.25
CA ALA A 65 32.93 -10.99 0.77
C ALA A 65 32.67 -10.18 -0.52
N GLN A 66 31.84 -10.70 -1.43
CA GLN A 66 31.44 -9.99 -2.64
C GLN A 66 30.60 -8.74 -2.33
N LYS A 67 29.71 -8.81 -1.33
CA LYS A 67 28.95 -7.64 -0.86
C LYS A 67 29.86 -6.58 -0.25
N GLN A 68 30.79 -6.99 0.62
CA GLN A 68 31.73 -6.06 1.26
C GLN A 68 32.64 -5.36 0.24
N SER A 69 33.12 -6.06 -0.78
CA SER A 69 33.94 -5.45 -1.85
C SER A 69 33.14 -4.55 -2.82
N ALA A 70 31.85 -4.83 -3.05
CA ALA A 70 30.97 -3.96 -3.83
C ALA A 70 30.66 -2.64 -3.09
N ASP A 71 30.49 -2.69 -1.77
CA ASP A 71 30.26 -1.49 -0.95
C ASP A 71 31.50 -0.58 -0.88
N HIS A 72 32.72 -1.15 -0.91
CA HIS A 72 33.96 -0.36 -1.00
C HIS A 72 34.21 0.26 -2.38
N ARG A 73 33.75 -0.38 -3.47
CA ARG A 73 33.92 0.15 -4.84
C ARG A 73 32.92 1.28 -5.16
N ALA A 74 31.79 1.35 -4.47
CA ALA A 74 30.83 2.45 -4.59
C ALA A 74 31.28 3.74 -3.87
N ALA A 75 32.23 3.64 -2.94
CA ALA A 75 32.73 4.79 -2.17
C ALA A 75 33.92 5.53 -2.83
N ASP A 76 34.55 4.96 -3.87
CA ASP A 76 35.77 5.52 -4.49
C ASP A 76 35.59 5.92 -5.97
N ALA A 77 34.35 5.93 -6.48
CA ALA A 77 34.08 6.39 -7.84
C ALA A 77 33.86 7.92 -7.87
N THR A 78 34.96 8.67 -7.94
CA THR A 78 34.95 10.05 -8.44
C THR A 78 34.62 10.06 -9.94
N PRO A 79 33.77 10.98 -10.44
CA PRO A 79 33.41 11.01 -11.85
C PRO A 79 34.54 11.66 -12.66
N VAL A 80 35.29 10.84 -13.38
CA VAL A 80 36.22 11.31 -14.42
C VAL A 80 35.41 11.50 -15.70
N GLU A 81 35.14 12.77 -16.02
CA GLU A 81 34.84 13.20 -17.38
C GLU A 81 35.97 12.77 -18.31
N THR A 82 35.65 12.04 -19.37
CA THR A 82 36.49 12.00 -20.57
C THR A 82 35.63 12.10 -21.81
N SER A 83 35.99 13.12 -22.59
CA SER A 83 35.52 13.53 -23.90
C SER A 83 35.93 12.58 -25.03
N LYS A 84 35.16 12.64 -26.12
CA LYS A 84 35.51 12.43 -27.56
C LYS A 84 36.27 11.14 -27.93
N ASP A 85 35.78 10.41 -28.94
CA ASP A 85 36.16 10.68 -30.34
C ASP A 85 35.41 9.76 -31.33
N ASP A 86 35.29 10.27 -32.55
CA ASP A 86 34.67 9.68 -33.74
C ASP A 86 35.38 8.38 -34.20
N SER A 87 34.60 7.42 -34.72
CA SER A 87 35.13 6.33 -35.56
C SER A 87 34.03 5.71 -36.42
N ASP A 88 34.09 6.13 -37.68
CA ASP A 88 33.39 5.67 -38.87
C ASP A 88 33.85 4.25 -39.26
N HIS A 89 32.91 3.31 -39.46
CA HIS A 89 33.14 2.19 -40.38
C HIS A 89 31.83 1.64 -40.97
N SER A 90 31.59 2.01 -42.22
CA SER A 90 30.77 1.33 -43.22
C SER A 90 31.21 -0.13 -43.45
N THR A 91 30.26 -1.06 -43.62
CA THR A 91 30.32 -2.08 -44.70
C THR A 91 28.93 -2.67 -45.04
N ALA A 92 28.51 -2.43 -46.28
CA ALA A 92 27.95 -3.35 -47.30
C ALA A 92 27.01 -4.51 -46.86
N ASP A 93 25.74 -4.52 -47.26
CA ASP A 93 25.20 -4.97 -48.57
C ASP A 93 25.03 -6.49 -48.70
N LYS A 94 23.77 -6.94 -48.81
CA LYS A 94 23.35 -8.10 -49.62
C LYS A 94 21.84 -8.14 -49.83
N SER A 95 21.44 -7.57 -50.96
CA SER A 95 20.18 -7.86 -51.65
C SER A 95 20.19 -9.24 -52.33
N SER A 96 19.08 -10.01 -52.26
CA SER A 96 18.54 -10.92 -53.31
C SER A 96 17.27 -11.60 -52.75
N MET A 97 16.22 -11.98 -53.46
CA MET A 97 15.84 -11.87 -54.87
C MET A 97 14.34 -12.20 -54.96
N LEU A 98 13.65 -11.52 -55.87
CA LEU A 98 12.25 -11.71 -56.29
C LEU A 98 11.99 -13.09 -56.92
N LYS A 99 10.74 -13.56 -56.88
CA LYS A 99 10.05 -14.14 -58.06
C LYS A 99 8.51 -14.02 -57.95
N PRO A 100 7.80 -13.63 -59.03
CA PRO A 100 6.33 -13.52 -59.09
C PRO A 100 5.68 -14.65 -59.92
N LYS A 101 4.38 -14.96 -59.69
CA LYS A 101 3.42 -15.33 -60.77
C LYS A 101 1.96 -15.45 -60.32
N ALA A 102 1.09 -14.65 -60.97
CA ALA A 102 -0.30 -14.86 -61.47
C ALA A 102 -1.29 -15.72 -60.64
N ALA A 103 -2.42 -15.17 -60.12
CA ALA A 103 -3.74 -14.94 -60.78
C ALA A 103 -4.47 -16.27 -61.13
N MET A 104 -5.71 -16.61 -60.74
CA MET A 104 -6.95 -15.94 -60.28
C MET A 104 -7.83 -16.96 -59.46
N PRO A 105 -9.17 -16.86 -59.34
CA PRO A 105 -9.99 -15.94 -58.56
C PRO A 105 -10.90 -16.64 -57.52
N THR A 106 -11.53 -15.83 -56.67
CA THR A 106 -12.81 -16.08 -55.96
C THR A 106 -12.90 -17.30 -55.04
N SER A 107 -12.70 -17.07 -53.75
CA SER A 107 -13.56 -17.70 -52.73
C SER A 107 -13.60 -16.86 -51.46
N THR A 108 -14.79 -16.74 -50.91
CA THR A 108 -15.24 -15.93 -49.78
C THR A 108 -14.38 -16.10 -48.52
N VAL A 109 -13.51 -15.12 -48.24
CA VAL A 109 -12.78 -15.02 -46.98
C VAL A 109 -13.68 -14.38 -45.93
N LYS A 110 -14.19 -15.19 -45.00
CA LYS A 110 -14.75 -14.69 -43.73
C LYS A 110 -13.61 -13.99 -42.98
N VAL A 111 -13.65 -12.66 -42.98
CA VAL A 111 -12.79 -11.80 -42.16
C VAL A 111 -13.15 -12.06 -40.70
N ASN A 112 -12.48 -13.05 -40.11
CA ASN A 112 -12.50 -13.29 -38.68
C ASN A 112 -11.40 -12.42 -38.05
N THR A 113 -11.60 -11.10 -38.08
CA THR A 113 -10.77 -10.15 -37.33
C THR A 113 -11.13 -10.32 -35.86
N ARG A 114 -10.61 -11.40 -35.26
CA ARG A 114 -10.50 -11.55 -33.82
C ARG A 114 -9.43 -10.55 -33.39
N GLN A 115 -9.84 -9.30 -33.18
CA GLN A 115 -9.03 -8.31 -32.49
C GLN A 115 -8.58 -8.97 -31.18
N GLN A 116 -7.30 -9.33 -31.13
CA GLN A 116 -6.64 -9.66 -29.88
C GLN A 116 -6.54 -8.33 -29.13
N HIS A 117 -7.56 -7.99 -28.36
CA HIS A 117 -7.40 -7.04 -27.28
C HIS A 117 -6.41 -7.72 -26.33
N SER A 118 -5.13 -7.35 -26.43
CA SER A 118 -4.17 -7.61 -25.36
C SER A 118 -4.79 -7.02 -24.10
N LEU A 119 -5.07 -7.89 -23.13
CA LEU A 119 -5.48 -7.44 -21.81
C LEU A 119 -4.40 -6.48 -21.32
N PRO A 120 -4.76 -5.31 -20.77
CA PRO A 120 -3.80 -4.41 -20.15
C PRO A 120 -2.93 -5.22 -19.19
N THR A 121 -1.62 -5.08 -19.30
CA THR A 121 -0.72 -5.66 -18.30
C THR A 121 -0.84 -4.83 -17.03
N GLU A 122 -0.63 -5.44 -15.86
CA GLU A 122 -0.68 -4.72 -14.58
C GLU A 122 0.28 -3.52 -14.52
N GLU A 123 1.35 -3.56 -15.33
CA GLU A 123 2.32 -2.46 -15.50
C GLU A 123 1.70 -1.22 -16.16
N ASP A 124 0.79 -1.41 -17.13
CA ASP A 124 0.11 -0.29 -17.81
C ASP A 124 -0.81 0.46 -16.84
N ASP A 125 -1.56 -0.28 -16.01
CA ASP A 125 -2.45 0.30 -15.00
C ASP A 125 -1.69 1.10 -13.93
N GLU A 126 -0.50 0.64 -13.56
CA GLU A 126 0.33 1.32 -12.58
C GLU A 126 0.90 2.62 -13.13
N GLN A 127 1.38 2.61 -14.37
CA GLN A 127 1.88 3.81 -15.04
C GLN A 127 0.78 4.85 -15.21
N LEU A 128 -0.44 4.44 -15.58
CA LEU A 128 -1.60 5.33 -15.65
C LEU A 128 -1.92 6.00 -14.30
N ARG A 129 -1.70 5.30 -13.18
CA ARG A 129 -1.87 5.86 -11.83
C ARG A 129 -0.72 6.75 -11.37
N MET A 130 0.46 6.64 -11.99
CA MET A 130 1.59 7.54 -11.75
C MET A 130 1.47 8.83 -12.57
N ASP A 131 0.99 8.73 -13.81
CA ASP A 131 0.84 9.83 -14.78
C ASP A 131 -0.42 10.68 -14.54
N VAL A 132 -0.82 10.76 -13.29
CA VAL A 132 -2.01 11.50 -12.88
C VAL A 132 -1.73 13.00 -12.86
N ASP A 133 -2.66 13.79 -13.41
CA ASP A 133 -2.59 15.25 -13.35
C ASP A 133 -2.87 15.75 -11.91
N TRP A 134 -1.80 15.96 -11.16
CA TRP A 134 -1.82 16.51 -9.81
C TRP A 134 -2.16 18.01 -9.77
N SER A 135 -2.09 18.72 -10.91
CA SER A 135 -2.45 20.14 -10.98
C SER A 135 -3.96 20.34 -10.98
N ALA A 136 -4.70 19.45 -11.67
CA ALA A 136 -6.17 19.47 -11.70
C ALA A 136 -6.78 19.04 -10.37
N ASN A 137 -6.24 17.98 -9.74
CA ASN A 137 -6.70 17.49 -8.45
C ASN A 137 -5.50 17.20 -7.55
N PRO A 138 -5.14 18.15 -6.66
CA PRO A 138 -3.97 18.01 -5.80
C PRO A 138 -4.14 16.87 -4.81
N ALA A 139 -3.01 16.39 -4.28
CA ALA A 139 -2.99 15.41 -3.20
C ALA A 139 -3.74 15.94 -1.97
N GLU A 140 -4.62 15.10 -1.42
CA GLU A 140 -5.43 15.41 -0.24
C GLU A 140 -4.99 14.58 0.96
N LEU A 141 -4.76 13.28 0.77
CA LEU A 141 -4.50 12.34 1.86
C LEU A 141 -3.67 11.14 1.38
N VAL A 142 -2.61 10.80 2.12
CA VAL A 142 -1.92 9.51 1.94
C VAL A 142 -2.74 8.41 2.58
N LEU A 143 -3.16 7.43 1.77
CA LEU A 143 -4.00 6.31 2.17
C LEU A 143 -3.19 5.11 2.63
N ALA A 144 -2.18 4.74 1.85
CA ALA A 144 -1.39 3.53 2.09
C ALA A 144 0.02 3.65 1.50
N GLN A 145 0.90 2.75 1.95
CA GLN A 145 2.20 2.51 1.35
C GLN A 145 2.23 1.08 0.82
N THR A 146 2.72 0.91 -0.41
CA THR A 146 2.91 -0.40 -1.05
C THR A 146 4.40 -0.66 -1.23
N ASP A 147 4.79 -1.92 -1.09
CA ASP A 147 6.16 -2.37 -1.37
C ASP A 147 6.20 -2.90 -2.81
N HIS A 148 6.62 -2.05 -3.75
CA HIS A 148 6.79 -2.45 -5.15
C HIS A 148 8.26 -2.87 -5.39
N PRO A 149 8.54 -3.82 -6.31
CA PRO A 149 9.92 -4.19 -6.66
C PRO A 149 10.80 -3.03 -7.12
N THR A 150 10.18 -1.99 -7.71
CA THR A 150 10.87 -0.79 -8.19
C THR A 150 11.06 0.27 -7.10
N GLY A 151 10.47 0.10 -5.92
CA GLY A 151 10.50 1.07 -4.83
C GLY A 151 9.19 1.12 -4.05
N ALA A 152 9.20 1.67 -2.84
CA ALA A 152 7.96 1.87 -2.10
C ALA A 152 7.13 2.99 -2.77
N LYS A 153 5.84 2.74 -2.98
CA LYS A 153 4.91 3.73 -3.55
C LYS A 153 3.82 4.10 -2.56
N LEU A 154 3.41 5.36 -2.57
CA LEU A 154 2.32 5.88 -1.77
C LEU A 154 1.03 5.89 -2.60
N LEU A 155 -0.05 5.35 -2.04
CA LEU A 155 -1.40 5.57 -2.56
C LEU A 155 -1.93 6.87 -1.98
N VAL A 156 -2.34 7.79 -2.84
CA VAL A 156 -2.73 9.15 -2.45
C VAL A 156 -4.12 9.46 -3.00
N LYS A 157 -5.04 9.83 -2.10
CA LYS A 157 -6.36 10.38 -2.44
C LYS A 157 -6.18 11.77 -3.03
N ARG A 158 -6.90 12.04 -4.11
CA ARG A 158 -6.91 13.35 -4.79
C ARG A 158 -8.13 14.14 -4.36
N LYS A 159 -7.93 15.44 -4.19
CA LYS A 159 -8.98 16.36 -3.75
C LYS A 159 -10.13 16.39 -4.74
N GLY A 160 -11.35 16.10 -4.26
CA GLY A 160 -12.57 16.14 -5.08
C GLY A 160 -12.77 14.93 -6.00
N CYS A 161 -11.86 13.94 -5.98
CA CYS A 161 -12.01 12.71 -6.75
C CYS A 161 -12.63 11.58 -5.93
N SER A 162 -13.14 10.56 -6.61
CA SER A 162 -13.60 9.33 -5.96
C SER A 162 -12.40 8.53 -5.42
N LEU A 163 -12.68 7.52 -4.58
CA LEU A 163 -11.63 6.62 -4.07
C LEU A 163 -11.03 5.72 -5.14
N GLU A 164 -11.70 5.55 -6.28
CA GLU A 164 -11.21 4.75 -7.41
C GLU A 164 -10.15 5.53 -8.21
N ASP A 165 -10.22 6.86 -8.16
CA ASP A 165 -9.36 7.79 -8.90
C ASP A 165 -8.14 8.24 -8.07
N TYR A 166 -7.51 7.32 -7.33
CA TYR A 166 -6.31 7.62 -6.56
C TYR A 166 -5.07 7.70 -7.47
N GLY A 167 -4.08 8.47 -7.03
CA GLY A 167 -2.77 8.52 -7.69
C GLY A 167 -1.70 7.76 -6.89
N LEU A 168 -0.64 7.38 -7.59
CA LEU A 168 0.56 6.80 -6.99
C LEU A 168 1.68 7.84 -6.98
N CYS A 169 2.41 7.90 -5.87
CA CYS A 169 3.59 8.75 -5.72
C CYS A 169 4.79 7.92 -5.25
N ASP A 170 5.97 8.15 -5.81
CA ASP A 170 7.18 7.49 -5.36
C ASP A 170 7.60 8.01 -3.97
N MET A 171 7.73 7.09 -3.00
CA MET A 171 8.17 7.41 -1.65
C MET A 171 9.60 7.97 -1.64
N ALA A 172 10.46 7.54 -2.58
CA ALA A 172 11.83 8.05 -2.66
C ALA A 172 11.86 9.54 -3.04
N THR A 173 10.98 9.97 -3.94
CA THR A 173 10.82 11.38 -4.33
C THR A 173 10.26 12.21 -3.17
N ALA A 174 9.23 11.70 -2.50
CA ALA A 174 8.64 12.34 -1.32
C ALA A 174 9.67 12.50 -0.17
N LYS A 175 10.55 11.52 0.05
CA LYS A 175 11.63 11.60 1.05
C LYS A 175 12.78 12.52 0.62
N ARG A 176 13.12 12.57 -0.67
CA ARG A 176 14.14 13.50 -1.19
C ARG A 176 13.74 14.96 -0.94
N GLN A 177 12.45 15.29 -1.07
CA GLN A 177 11.91 16.60 -0.74
C GLN A 177 12.18 17.00 0.73
N ARG A 178 12.20 16.03 1.66
CA ARG A 178 12.53 16.26 3.08
C ARG A 178 13.99 16.65 3.29
N LEU A 179 14.91 16.12 2.48
CA LEU A 179 16.35 16.33 2.63
C LEU A 179 16.88 17.55 1.88
N GLN A 180 16.33 17.87 0.72
CA GLN A 180 16.91 18.85 -0.20
C GLN A 180 16.33 20.27 -0.03
N GLY A 181 15.28 20.45 0.79
CA GLY A 181 14.51 21.69 0.78
C GLY A 181 13.71 21.84 -0.52
N SER A 182 12.97 22.94 -0.66
CA SER A 182 12.05 23.17 -1.79
C SER A 182 12.73 23.52 -3.13
N ASP A 183 14.06 23.58 -3.21
CA ASP A 183 14.78 24.34 -4.23
C ASP A 183 15.08 23.60 -5.56
N GLY A 184 14.20 22.68 -5.96
CA GLY A 184 14.21 22.08 -7.29
C GLY A 184 14.95 20.74 -7.32
N THR A 185 14.35 19.66 -7.81
CA THR A 185 14.16 19.51 -9.26
C THR A 185 12.89 18.74 -9.64
N GLU A 186 12.06 18.30 -8.70
CA GLU A 186 10.75 17.69 -8.96
C GLU A 186 10.01 17.67 -7.62
N ALA A 187 9.08 18.61 -7.42
CA ALA A 187 8.31 18.65 -6.18
C ALA A 187 7.39 17.42 -6.14
N SER A 188 7.51 16.60 -5.09
CA SER A 188 6.56 15.51 -4.89
C SER A 188 5.16 16.11 -4.70
N PRO A 189 4.12 15.52 -5.30
CA PRO A 189 2.74 16.00 -5.12
C PRO A 189 2.28 15.88 -3.66
N VAL A 190 2.92 15.02 -2.87
CA VAL A 190 2.67 14.86 -1.44
C VAL A 190 3.52 15.85 -0.65
N SER A 191 2.86 16.70 0.15
CA SER A 191 3.53 17.64 1.05
C SER A 191 4.22 16.93 2.22
N LEU A 192 5.20 17.60 2.83
CA LEU A 192 5.89 17.08 4.02
C LEU A 192 4.92 16.87 5.20
N GLU A 193 3.96 17.76 5.38
CA GLU A 193 2.93 17.64 6.42
C GLU A 193 2.09 16.36 6.24
N MET A 194 1.69 16.04 5.01
CA MET A 194 0.94 14.80 4.71
C MET A 194 1.78 13.55 5.00
N LEU A 195 3.09 13.58 4.72
CA LEU A 195 3.99 12.47 5.04
C LEU A 195 4.15 12.31 6.55
N GLU A 196 4.34 13.39 7.28
CA GLU A 196 4.48 13.36 8.74
C GLU A 196 3.20 12.87 9.42
N GLU A 197 2.04 13.30 8.93
CA GLU A 197 0.75 12.81 9.41
C GLU A 197 0.58 11.30 9.14
N TRP A 198 0.99 10.82 7.95
CA TRP A 198 0.98 9.40 7.62
C TRP A 198 1.94 8.58 8.50
N GLU A 199 3.17 9.05 8.71
CA GLU A 199 4.16 8.41 9.59
C GLU A 199 3.66 8.36 11.03
N ALA A 200 3.05 9.45 11.52
CA ALA A 200 2.44 9.52 12.84
C ALA A 200 1.28 8.53 12.98
N PHE A 201 0.41 8.42 11.96
CA PHE A 201 -0.67 7.43 11.93
C PHE A 201 -0.11 6.00 11.95
N GLN A 202 0.87 5.67 11.10
CA GLN A 202 1.50 4.35 11.09
C GLN A 202 2.10 3.99 12.45
N LYS A 203 2.79 4.95 13.09
CA LYS A 203 3.38 4.76 14.41
C LYS A 203 2.30 4.55 15.47
N SER A 204 1.26 5.38 15.48
CA SER A 204 0.12 5.27 16.41
C SER A 204 -0.57 3.92 16.28
N CYS A 205 -0.87 3.48 15.06
CA CYS A 205 -1.52 2.19 14.81
C CYS A 205 -0.61 1.02 15.22
N LYS A 206 0.69 1.05 14.89
CA LYS A 206 1.64 0.02 15.36
C LYS A 206 1.76 -0.03 16.88
N MET A 207 1.76 1.12 17.55
CA MET A 207 1.76 1.20 19.02
C MET A 207 0.45 0.68 19.60
N ALA A 208 -0.69 0.97 18.99
CA ALA A 208 -1.98 0.41 19.42
C ALA A 208 -1.99 -1.12 19.28
N VAL A 209 -1.46 -1.67 18.18
CA VAL A 209 -1.32 -3.13 18.02
C VAL A 209 -0.42 -3.69 19.11
N PHE A 210 0.76 -3.08 19.32
CA PHE A 210 1.72 -3.56 20.32
C PHE A 210 1.13 -3.53 21.73
N ASN A 211 0.48 -2.43 22.12
CA ASN A 211 -0.11 -2.27 23.44
C ASN A 211 -1.32 -3.18 23.67
N GLY A 212 -2.10 -3.47 22.64
CA GLY A 212 -3.22 -4.40 22.71
C GLY A 212 -2.81 -5.87 22.55
N THR A 213 -1.56 -6.17 22.23
CA THR A 213 -1.11 -7.57 22.07
C THR A 213 -0.59 -8.11 23.39
N GLU A 214 -1.33 -9.03 24.01
CA GLU A 214 -0.92 -9.78 25.20
C GLU A 214 -0.79 -11.27 24.84
N ASP A 215 0.33 -11.90 25.19
CA ASP A 215 0.63 -13.31 24.86
C ASP A 215 0.53 -13.68 23.36
N GLY A 216 0.69 -12.69 22.47
CA GLY A 216 0.59 -12.87 21.01
C GLY A 216 -0.84 -12.79 20.47
N GLU A 217 -1.82 -12.50 21.32
CA GLU A 217 -3.21 -12.26 20.97
C GLU A 217 -3.52 -10.76 21.08
N LEU A 218 -4.19 -10.21 20.06
CA LEU A 218 -4.57 -8.80 20.05
C LEU A 218 -5.96 -8.64 20.68
N ASP A 219 -6.01 -8.08 21.88
CA ASP A 219 -7.24 -7.69 22.54
C ASP A 219 -7.83 -6.43 21.87
N LEU A 220 -9.12 -6.51 21.54
CA LEU A 220 -9.88 -5.46 20.86
C LEU A 220 -11.09 -4.99 21.69
N ASP A 221 -11.30 -5.50 22.90
CA ASP A 221 -12.49 -5.22 23.70
C ASP A 221 -12.41 -3.84 24.38
N ASP A 222 -11.23 -3.43 24.83
CA ASP A 222 -11.01 -2.17 25.55
C ASP A 222 -10.41 -1.04 24.67
N LEU A 223 -10.75 -1.02 23.38
CA LEU A 223 -10.28 0.04 22.48
C LEU A 223 -10.99 1.36 22.77
N SER A 224 -10.20 2.43 22.93
CA SER A 224 -10.74 3.79 23.02
C SER A 224 -11.55 4.16 21.76
N GLU A 225 -12.51 5.07 21.91
CA GLU A 225 -13.42 5.45 20.81
C GLU A 225 -12.70 5.97 19.57
N ASN A 226 -11.51 6.55 19.77
CA ASN A 226 -10.62 7.12 18.75
C ASN A 226 -9.45 6.21 18.39
N SER A 227 -9.46 4.94 18.83
CA SER A 227 -8.38 4.01 18.53
C SER A 227 -8.31 3.73 17.02
N PRO A 228 -7.10 3.73 16.41
CA PRO A 228 -6.94 3.37 15.00
C PRO A 228 -7.34 1.91 14.72
N LEU A 229 -7.43 1.06 15.75
CA LEU A 229 -7.80 -0.35 15.61
C LEU A 229 -9.31 -0.62 15.62
N LYS A 230 -10.14 0.40 15.84
CA LYS A 230 -11.61 0.25 15.85
C LYS A 230 -12.16 -0.38 14.57
N ALA A 231 -11.54 -0.07 13.43
CA ALA A 231 -11.91 -0.69 12.16
C ALA A 231 -11.53 -2.19 12.11
N CYS A 232 -10.41 -2.58 12.71
CA CYS A 232 -10.05 -4.00 12.85
C CYS A 232 -11.06 -4.75 13.72
N ALA A 233 -11.48 -4.15 14.83
CA ALA A 233 -12.53 -4.70 15.68
C ALA A 233 -13.85 -4.89 14.90
N PHE A 234 -14.25 -3.88 14.12
CA PHE A 234 -15.45 -3.98 13.28
C PHE A 234 -15.32 -5.06 12.19
N LEU A 235 -14.19 -5.15 11.50
CA LEU A 235 -13.94 -6.20 10.52
C LEU A 235 -13.90 -7.61 11.15
N GLY A 236 -13.43 -7.70 12.40
CA GLY A 236 -13.52 -8.91 13.22
C GLY A 236 -14.97 -9.31 13.48
N LYS A 237 -15.79 -8.37 13.98
CA LYS A 237 -17.24 -8.58 14.24
C LYS A 237 -18.00 -9.01 12.98
N LEU A 238 -17.69 -8.42 11.83
CA LEU A 238 -18.33 -8.81 10.56
C LEU A 238 -18.04 -10.27 10.14
N ARG A 239 -17.05 -10.94 10.73
CA ARG A 239 -16.72 -12.36 10.48
C ARG A 239 -17.39 -13.31 11.48
N GLU A 240 -18.10 -12.83 12.50
CA GLU A 240 -18.86 -13.69 13.43
C GLU A 240 -20.02 -14.40 12.72
N VAL A 241 -20.51 -15.49 13.31
CA VAL A 241 -21.46 -16.48 12.73
C VAL A 241 -22.73 -15.87 12.12
N HIS A 242 -23.10 -14.66 12.54
CA HIS A 242 -24.33 -13.99 12.09
C HIS A 242 -24.10 -12.85 11.09
N TYR A 243 -22.86 -12.57 10.69
CA TYR A 243 -22.55 -11.44 9.83
C TYR A 243 -22.17 -11.81 8.39
N PRO A 244 -22.33 -10.89 7.42
CA PRO A 244 -22.21 -11.18 6.00
C PRO A 244 -20.82 -11.64 5.53
N LEU A 245 -19.75 -11.29 6.26
CA LEU A 245 -18.39 -11.72 5.92
C LEU A 245 -18.05 -13.10 6.50
N ASN A 246 -18.91 -13.69 7.34
CA ASN A 246 -18.85 -15.11 7.65
C ASN A 246 -19.36 -15.92 6.46
N LYS A 247 -18.59 -15.90 5.38
CA LYS A 247 -18.74 -16.90 4.33
C LYS A 247 -18.27 -18.20 4.95
N ILE A 248 -19.24 -18.95 5.46
CA ILE A 248 -19.18 -20.33 5.94
C ILE A 248 -18.38 -21.15 4.92
N THR A 249 -17.05 -21.18 5.06
CA THR A 249 -16.29 -22.29 4.51
C THR A 249 -16.70 -23.46 5.38
N LYS A 250 -17.54 -24.35 4.82
CA LYS A 250 -18.03 -25.59 5.44
C LYS A 250 -16.90 -26.60 5.77
N ARG A 251 -15.75 -26.15 6.24
CA ARG A 251 -14.72 -27.02 6.81
C ARG A 251 -15.13 -27.28 8.25
N LYS A 252 -15.66 -28.49 8.42
CA LYS A 252 -16.42 -29.06 9.54
C LYS A 252 -15.60 -29.28 10.82
N HIS A 253 -14.57 -28.50 11.08
CA HIS A 253 -13.82 -28.59 12.34
C HIS A 253 -13.60 -27.18 12.87
N GLU A 254 -14.24 -26.93 14.02
CA GLU A 254 -13.93 -25.92 15.03
C GLU A 254 -12.65 -25.14 14.70
N GLN A 255 -12.82 -23.99 14.03
CA GLN A 255 -11.76 -23.00 14.04
C GLN A 255 -11.96 -22.20 15.32
N PRO A 256 -10.99 -22.21 16.25
CA PRO A 256 -10.98 -21.27 17.36
C PRO A 256 -10.96 -19.85 16.78
N ASP A 257 -11.34 -18.88 17.61
CA ASP A 257 -11.50 -17.46 17.30
C ASP A 257 -10.66 -16.94 16.13
N ALA A 258 -11.32 -16.17 15.26
CA ALA A 258 -10.83 -15.76 13.95
C ALA A 258 -9.45 -15.07 14.02
N MET A 259 -8.38 -15.87 14.00
CA MET A 259 -7.01 -15.41 13.88
C MET A 259 -6.87 -14.62 12.58
N MET A 260 -6.86 -13.29 12.69
CA MET A 260 -6.64 -12.42 11.55
C MET A 260 -5.15 -12.46 11.23
N ARG A 261 -4.75 -13.28 10.25
CA ARG A 261 -3.35 -13.33 9.81
C ARG A 261 -2.90 -11.93 9.39
N VAL A 262 -1.74 -11.50 9.91
CA VAL A 262 -1.09 -10.18 9.72
C VAL A 262 -1.12 -9.62 8.28
N PRO A 263 -1.08 -10.40 7.17
CA PRO A 263 -1.16 -9.84 5.82
C PRO A 263 -2.44 -9.04 5.52
N THR A 264 -3.55 -9.28 6.23
CA THR A 264 -4.76 -8.45 6.09
C THR A 264 -4.67 -7.10 6.81
N LEU A 265 -3.61 -6.84 7.60
CA LEU A 265 -3.39 -5.51 8.17
C LEU A 265 -3.09 -4.46 7.09
N GLY A 266 -2.42 -4.80 5.99
CA GLY A 266 -2.09 -3.82 4.94
C GLY A 266 -3.34 -3.15 4.34
N LEU A 267 -4.35 -3.96 4.00
CA LEU A 267 -5.65 -3.46 3.56
C LEU A 267 -6.39 -2.76 4.70
N SER A 268 -6.24 -3.24 5.95
CA SER A 268 -6.83 -2.56 7.10
C SER A 268 -6.22 -1.18 7.32
N PHE A 269 -4.94 -0.94 7.05
CA PHE A 269 -4.31 0.38 7.20
C PHE A 269 -4.95 1.43 6.29
N ALA A 270 -5.20 1.10 5.02
CA ALA A 270 -5.85 2.02 4.09
C ALA A 270 -7.28 2.39 4.56
N VAL A 271 -8.06 1.37 4.92
CA VAL A 271 -9.44 1.56 5.41
C VAL A 271 -9.45 2.31 6.74
N GLN A 272 -8.55 1.96 7.66
CA GLN A 272 -8.40 2.66 8.94
C GLN A 272 -8.03 4.12 8.73
N ARG A 273 -7.12 4.41 7.80
CA ARG A 273 -6.70 5.78 7.50
C ARG A 273 -7.85 6.60 6.93
N MET A 274 -8.64 6.01 6.03
CA MET A 274 -9.85 6.66 5.50
C MET A 274 -10.87 6.94 6.60
N LEU A 275 -11.16 5.95 7.45
CA LEU A 275 -12.11 6.12 8.55
C LEU A 275 -11.61 7.16 9.55
N HIS A 276 -10.31 7.17 9.87
CA HIS A 276 -9.69 8.15 10.75
C HIS A 276 -9.84 9.57 10.19
N SER A 277 -9.51 9.78 8.91
CA SER A 277 -9.69 11.07 8.23
C SER A 277 -11.16 11.53 8.25
N GLN A 278 -12.11 10.64 7.97
CA GLN A 278 -13.54 10.97 8.04
C GLN A 278 -14.00 11.31 9.46
N THR A 279 -13.46 10.65 10.49
CA THR A 279 -13.77 10.98 11.89
C THR A 279 -13.24 12.36 12.24
N VAL A 280 -12.00 12.69 11.85
CA VAL A 280 -11.42 14.02 12.09
C VAL A 280 -12.26 15.12 11.41
N GLU A 281 -12.69 14.91 10.16
CA GLU A 281 -13.58 15.84 9.45
C GLU A 281 -14.93 16.00 10.17
N LYS A 282 -15.54 14.89 10.58
CA LYS A 282 -16.81 14.92 11.33
C LYS A 282 -16.67 15.65 12.65
N ASP A 283 -15.60 15.39 13.40
CA ASP A 283 -15.34 16.02 14.68
C ASP A 283 -15.12 17.53 14.52
N ALA A 284 -14.43 17.95 13.45
CA ALA A 284 -14.28 19.37 13.11
C ALA A 284 -15.64 20.03 12.81
N VAL A 285 -16.50 19.40 12.02
CA VAL A 285 -17.86 19.89 11.73
C VAL A 285 -18.71 19.94 13.01
N ILE A 286 -18.64 18.91 13.85
CA ILE A 286 -19.36 18.86 15.13
C ILE A 286 -18.86 19.99 16.05
N SER A 287 -17.56 20.27 16.09
CA SER A 287 -16.99 21.35 16.88
C SER A 287 -17.49 22.72 16.40
N ASP A 288 -17.46 22.99 15.09
CA ASP A 288 -17.98 24.22 14.49
C ASP A 288 -19.48 24.41 14.78
N LEU A 289 -20.28 23.34 14.66
CA LEU A 289 -21.71 23.38 15.00
C LEU A 289 -21.94 23.65 16.49
N LYS A 290 -21.11 23.10 17.39
CA LYS A 290 -21.18 23.38 18.83
C LYS A 290 -20.87 24.84 19.14
N GLU A 291 -19.86 25.42 18.49
CA GLU A 291 -19.52 26.84 18.65
C GLU A 291 -20.66 27.74 18.16
N LYS A 292 -21.25 27.44 17.01
CA LYS A 292 -22.43 28.14 16.49
C LYS A 292 -23.64 28.02 17.42
N LEU A 293 -23.88 26.84 17.99
CA LEU A 293 -24.95 26.64 18.97
C LEU A 293 -24.72 27.43 20.25
N LEU A 294 -23.48 27.49 20.75
CA LEU A 294 -23.12 28.32 21.90
C LEU A 294 -23.33 29.81 21.61
N HIS A 295 -22.96 30.26 20.41
CA HIS A 295 -23.18 31.64 19.98
C HIS A 295 -24.67 32.00 19.93
N MET A 296 -25.49 31.19 19.23
CA MET A 296 -26.94 31.39 19.16
C MET A 296 -27.60 31.37 20.54
N ARG A 297 -27.13 30.50 21.45
CA ARG A 297 -27.62 30.46 22.83
C ARG A 297 -27.32 31.78 23.55
N GLY A 298 -26.12 32.33 23.39
CA GLY A 298 -25.78 33.64 23.94
C GLY A 298 -26.66 34.78 23.41
N GLU A 299 -26.99 34.77 22.11
CA GLU A 299 -27.92 35.75 21.52
C GLU A 299 -29.34 35.60 22.09
N MET A 300 -29.82 34.37 22.26
CA MET A 300 -31.11 34.11 22.89
C MET A 300 -31.17 34.60 24.33
N ASP A 301 -30.10 34.41 25.11
CA ASP A 301 -30.02 34.89 26.49
C ASP A 301 -30.08 36.44 26.56
N VAL A 302 -29.43 37.14 25.61
CA VAL A 302 -29.51 38.61 25.49
C VAL A 302 -30.91 39.09 25.11
N LEU A 303 -31.58 38.40 24.18
CA LEU A 303 -32.96 38.70 23.80
C LEU A 303 -33.91 38.49 24.97
N GLN A 304 -33.76 37.38 25.71
CA GLN A 304 -34.57 37.10 26.89
C GLN A 304 -34.39 38.18 27.96
N MET A 305 -33.14 38.59 28.24
CA MET A 305 -32.85 39.68 29.17
C MET A 305 -33.51 40.99 28.73
N THR A 306 -33.53 41.28 27.43
CA THR A 306 -34.18 42.48 26.88
C THR A 306 -35.70 42.44 27.06
N ILE A 307 -36.32 41.27 26.85
CA ILE A 307 -37.75 41.04 27.09
C ILE A 307 -38.07 41.26 28.57
N ASP A 308 -37.28 40.69 29.48
CA ASP A 308 -37.50 40.81 30.92
C ASP A 308 -37.40 42.27 31.38
N VAL A 309 -36.43 43.03 30.86
CA VAL A 309 -36.31 44.48 31.13
C VAL A 309 -37.51 45.26 30.59
N ALA A 310 -37.97 44.95 29.38
CA ALA A 310 -39.15 45.61 28.78
C ALA A 310 -40.43 45.33 29.59
N GLN A 311 -40.62 44.09 30.03
CA GLN A 311 -41.74 43.69 30.89
C GLN A 311 -41.70 44.40 32.24
N ALA A 312 -40.53 44.47 32.88
CA ALA A 312 -40.35 45.18 34.14
C ALA A 312 -40.65 46.69 34.01
N ASN A 313 -40.25 47.32 32.91
CA ASN A 313 -40.55 48.72 32.63
C ASN A 313 -42.04 48.95 32.36
N SER A 314 -42.70 48.04 31.63
CA SER A 314 -44.14 48.09 31.41
C SER A 314 -44.93 47.96 32.72
N ALA A 315 -44.52 47.04 33.60
CA ALA A 315 -45.15 46.88 34.91
C ALA A 315 -45.01 48.14 35.79
N LYS A 316 -43.85 48.80 35.76
CA LYS A 316 -43.63 50.09 36.44
C LYS A 316 -44.51 51.20 35.87
N ALA A 317 -44.67 51.28 34.55
CA ALA A 317 -45.52 52.30 33.92
C ALA A 317 -46.99 52.18 34.34
N GLN A 318 -47.50 50.94 34.53
CA GLN A 318 -48.85 50.69 35.01
C GLN A 318 -49.08 51.11 36.48
N LEU A 319 -48.03 51.19 37.29
CA LEU A 319 -48.10 51.64 38.69
C LEU A 319 -48.08 53.17 38.84
N VAL A 320 -47.65 53.91 37.81
CA VAL A 320 -47.46 55.38 37.87
C VAL A 320 -48.68 56.14 37.32
N THR A 321 -49.77 55.46 36.97
CA THR A 321 -51.02 56.16 36.64
C THR A 321 -51.50 56.93 37.89
N PRO A 322 -51.50 58.27 37.86
CA PRO A 322 -51.86 59.07 39.03
C PRO A 322 -53.31 58.75 39.41
N GLU A 323 -53.55 58.54 40.70
CA GLU A 323 -54.90 58.50 41.24
C GLU A 323 -55.62 59.79 40.80
N PRO A 324 -56.85 59.69 40.25
CA PRO A 324 -57.59 60.88 39.89
C PRO A 324 -57.83 61.69 41.18
N GLU A 325 -57.29 62.92 41.24
CA GLU A 325 -57.60 63.87 42.31
C GLU A 325 -59.11 64.18 42.24
N GLU A 326 -59.88 63.60 43.18
CA GLU A 326 -61.28 63.94 43.45
C GLU A 326 -61.40 65.19 44.34
#